data_AF-A0A373CJN4-F1
#
_entry.id   AF-A0A373CJN4-F1
#
_cell.length_a   1.000
_cell.length_b   1.000
_cell.length_c   1.000
_cell.angle_alpha   90.00
_cell.angle_beta   90.00
_cell.angle_gamma   90.00
#
_symmetry.space_group_name_H-M   'P 1'
#
loop_
_entity.id
_entity.type
_entity.pdbx_description
1 polymer ?
#
loop_
_entity_poly.entity_id
_entity_poly.type
_entity_poly.pdbx_seq_one_letter_code
_entity_poly.pdbx_strand_id
1 'polypeptide(L)'
;MEENKIYQNDNPKNGPLDGVQLRTDCVRTKFTQKRQKTGYPFKQSQTKANVSASVETGTFSIRDVQTNIMLAIRLEDAMAVCAAAADASRKAEGCTETKEDAGVAEPKSDL
;
A
#
# COMPACT_ATOMS: atom_id res chain seq x y z
N MET A 1 15.88 11.21 13.29
CA MET A 1 14.80 10.24 13.07
C MET A 1 15.44 9.01 12.46
N GLU A 2 15.40 7.88 13.15
CA GLU A 2 15.89 6.61 12.63
C GLU A 2 14.97 6.12 11.52
N GLU A 3 15.51 5.33 10.60
CA GLU A 3 14.74 4.79 9.48
C GLU A 3 13.91 3.60 9.95
N ASN A 4 12.73 3.44 9.35
CA ASN A 4 11.79 2.35 9.60
C ASN A 4 11.21 2.31 11.02
N LYS A 5 11.29 3.41 11.77
CA LYS A 5 10.64 3.57 13.07
C LYS A 5 9.54 4.63 13.00
N ILE A 6 8.41 4.32 13.62
CA ILE A 6 7.29 5.25 13.78
C ILE A 6 7.56 6.13 15.00
N TYR A 7 7.43 7.43 14.82
CA TYR A 7 7.56 8.43 15.87
C TYR A 7 6.23 9.16 16.03
N GLN A 8 5.75 9.23 17.25
CA GLN A 8 4.64 10.11 17.61
C GLN A 8 5.17 11.52 17.86
N ASN A 9 4.43 12.52 17.44
CA ASN A 9 4.73 13.91 17.71
C ASN A 9 4.47 14.21 19.20
N ASP A 10 5.50 14.69 19.88
CA ASP A 10 5.48 15.02 21.31
C ASP A 10 5.38 16.54 21.56
N ASN A 11 5.43 17.34 20.50
CA ASN A 11 5.45 18.79 20.59
C ASN A 11 4.37 19.40 19.68
N PRO A 12 3.38 20.11 20.25
CA PRO A 12 2.28 20.69 19.47
C PRO A 12 2.75 21.80 18.50
N LYS A 13 3.96 22.34 18.67
CA LYS A 13 4.55 23.30 17.72
C LYS A 13 4.96 22.65 16.39
N ASN A 14 5.16 21.34 16.37
CA ASN A 14 5.61 20.59 15.20
C ASN A 14 4.45 19.92 14.43
N GLY A 15 3.22 19.99 14.95
CA GLY A 15 2.04 19.34 14.39
C GLY A 15 1.06 18.88 15.47
N PRO A 16 0.01 18.14 15.08
CA PRO A 16 -0.96 17.58 16.02
C PRO A 16 -0.30 16.50 16.89
N LEU A 17 -0.73 16.36 18.15
CA LEU A 17 -0.13 15.44 19.12
C LEU A 17 -0.43 13.96 18.85
N ASP A 18 -1.47 13.69 18.08
CA ASP A 18 -1.78 12.37 17.54
C ASP A 18 -1.02 12.07 16.24
N GLY A 19 -0.25 13.05 15.74
CA GLY A 19 0.51 12.94 14.52
C GLY A 19 1.62 11.91 14.66
N VAL A 20 1.67 10.96 13.73
CA VAL A 20 2.76 9.98 13.62
C VAL A 20 3.54 10.19 12.33
N GLN A 21 4.84 9.92 12.38
CA GLN A 21 5.74 10.03 11.24
C GLN A 21 6.65 8.80 11.12
N LEU A 22 6.92 8.40 9.88
CA LEU A 22 7.81 7.32 9.53
C LEU A 22 8.74 7.79 8.41
N ARG A 23 10.06 7.67 8.61
CA ARG A 23 11.04 7.82 7.54
C ARG A 23 11.39 6.44 6.99
N THR A 24 11.19 6.22 5.70
CA THR A 24 11.38 4.91 5.07
C THR A 24 11.85 5.04 3.62
N ASP A 25 12.39 3.95 3.07
CA ASP A 25 12.71 3.85 1.64
C ASP A 25 11.44 3.61 0.83
N CYS A 26 11.34 4.24 -0.34
CA CYS A 26 10.23 4.05 -1.24
C CYS A 26 10.67 4.06 -2.71
N VAL A 27 9.82 3.48 -3.57
CA VAL A 27 10.03 3.50 -5.02
C VAL A 27 9.23 4.65 -5.60
N ARG A 28 9.93 5.67 -6.11
CA ARG A 28 9.31 6.73 -6.90
C ARG A 28 9.15 6.27 -8.33
N THR A 29 7.91 6.26 -8.80
CA THR A 29 7.59 6.02 -10.22
C THR A 29 7.26 7.35 -10.90
N LYS A 30 8.08 7.74 -11.89
CA LYS A 30 7.86 8.93 -12.71
C LYS A 30 7.27 8.52 -14.05
N PHE A 31 6.00 8.83 -14.26
CA PHE A 31 5.33 8.65 -15.55
C PHE A 31 5.74 9.75 -16.52
N THR A 32 5.92 9.39 -17.78
CA THR A 32 6.09 10.36 -18.86
C THR A 32 4.74 10.96 -19.25
N GLN A 33 4.71 12.20 -19.74
CA GLN A 33 3.45 12.88 -20.09
C GLN A 33 2.82 12.36 -21.39
N LYS A 34 3.59 11.69 -22.26
CA LYS A 34 3.11 11.21 -23.55
C LYS A 34 2.58 9.78 -23.41
N ARG A 35 1.28 9.61 -23.67
CA ARG A 35 0.64 8.30 -23.78
C ARG A 35 1.14 7.57 -25.03
N GLN A 36 1.64 6.35 -24.86
CA GLN A 36 1.94 5.42 -25.95
C GLN A 36 0.79 4.40 -26.10
N LYS A 37 0.83 3.57 -27.17
CA LYS A 37 -0.17 2.50 -27.38
C LYS A 37 -0.25 1.52 -26.20
N THR A 38 0.86 1.33 -25.49
CA THR A 38 0.99 0.42 -24.33
C THR A 38 0.71 1.08 -22.98
N GLY A 39 0.32 2.36 -22.95
CA GLY A 39 0.11 3.14 -21.73
C GLY A 39 1.13 4.27 -21.56
N TYR A 40 1.32 4.75 -20.33
CA TYR A 40 2.32 5.77 -20.02
C TYR A 40 3.65 5.09 -19.66
N PRO A 41 4.72 5.29 -20.46
CA PRO A 41 6.06 4.86 -20.05
C PRO A 41 6.43 5.50 -18.71
N PHE A 42 7.11 4.73 -17.87
CA PHE A 42 7.54 5.18 -16.54
C PHE A 42 9.00 4.83 -16.29
N LYS A 43 9.63 5.59 -15.39
CA LYS A 43 10.94 5.27 -14.80
C LYS A 43 10.78 5.15 -13.30
N GLN A 44 11.41 4.13 -12.72
CA GLN A 44 11.45 3.93 -11.27
C GLN A 44 12.82 4.30 -10.72
N SER A 45 12.83 4.83 -9.51
CA SER A 45 14.04 5.13 -8.75
C SER A 45 13.76 4.95 -7.27
N GLN A 46 14.71 4.40 -6.52
CA GLN A 46 14.65 4.42 -5.07
C GLN A 46 14.82 5.86 -4.56
N THR A 47 14.07 6.22 -3.53
CA THR A 47 14.17 7.48 -2.81
C THR A 47 13.79 7.25 -1.35
N LYS A 48 13.95 8.27 -0.51
CA LYS A 48 13.46 8.26 0.86
C LYS A 48 12.15 9.05 0.92
N ALA A 49 11.21 8.57 1.73
CA ALA A 49 9.98 9.28 2.02
C ALA A 49 9.76 9.48 3.51
N ASN A 50 9.12 10.60 3.83
CA ASN A 50 8.49 10.80 5.12
C ASN A 50 7.00 10.53 4.94
N VAL A 51 6.49 9.50 5.60
CA VAL A 51 5.07 9.19 5.69
C VAL A 51 4.55 9.81 6.99
N SER A 52 3.40 10.46 6.94
CA SER A 52 2.81 11.08 8.12
C SER A 52 1.30 10.90 8.14
N ALA A 53 0.74 10.67 9.33
CA ALA A 53 -0.69 10.51 9.53
C ALA A 53 -1.15 11.17 10.83
N SER A 54 -2.37 11.71 10.85
CA SER A 54 -3.03 12.23 12.05
C SER A 54 -4.55 12.12 11.88
N VAL A 55 -5.22 11.66 12.94
CA VAL A 55 -6.68 11.55 13.02
C VAL A 55 -7.28 12.94 13.22
N GLU A 56 -6.70 13.77 14.08
CA GLU A 56 -7.11 15.15 14.35
C GLU A 56 -7.21 15.96 13.05
N THR A 57 -6.22 15.81 12.17
CA THR A 57 -6.20 16.49 10.86
C THR A 57 -6.83 15.68 9.73
N GLY A 58 -7.25 14.44 10.00
CA GLY A 58 -7.82 13.53 9.01
C GLY A 58 -6.90 13.25 7.81
N THR A 59 -5.58 13.36 7.97
CA THR A 59 -4.63 13.37 6.85
C THR A 59 -3.72 12.16 6.88
N PHE A 60 -3.49 11.54 5.72
CA PHE A 60 -2.39 10.62 5.44
C PHE A 60 -1.55 11.20 4.30
N SER A 61 -0.23 11.30 4.47
CA SER A 61 0.65 11.95 3.50
C SER A 61 1.96 11.21 3.30
N ILE A 62 2.49 11.31 2.08
CA ILE A 62 3.81 10.79 1.69
C ILE A 62 4.57 11.93 1.03
N ARG A 63 5.69 12.32 1.64
CA ARG A 63 6.62 13.30 1.10
C ARG A 63 7.86 12.60 0.55
N ASP A 64 8.09 12.71 -0.75
CA ASP A 64 9.36 12.31 -1.36
C ASP A 64 10.45 13.34 -0.99
N VAL A 65 11.48 12.88 -0.29
CA VAL A 65 12.56 13.74 0.21
C VAL A 65 13.41 14.30 -0.93
N GLN A 66 13.55 13.57 -2.04
CA GLN A 66 14.42 14.01 -3.13
C GLN A 66 13.76 15.07 -4.01
N THR A 67 12.46 14.96 -4.30
CA THR A 67 11.73 15.98 -5.08
C THR A 67 11.11 17.07 -4.21
N ASN A 68 11.04 16.86 -2.88
CA ASN A 68 10.35 17.72 -1.92
C ASN A 68 8.84 17.88 -2.21
N ILE A 69 8.24 16.96 -2.95
CA ILE A 69 6.80 16.94 -3.23
C ILE A 69 6.11 16.06 -2.19
N MET A 70 4.99 16.54 -1.65
CA MET A 70 4.12 15.80 -0.74
C MET A 70 2.77 15.57 -1.41
N LEU A 71 2.29 14.34 -1.34
CA LEU A 71 0.91 13.99 -1.68
C LEU A 71 0.18 13.62 -0.39
N ALA A 72 -1.02 14.14 -0.23
CA ALA A 72 -1.87 13.89 0.93
C ALA A 72 -3.27 13.48 0.49
N ILE A 73 -3.85 12.53 1.21
CA ILE A 73 -5.22 12.04 1.06
C ILE A 73 -5.89 12.01 2.44
N ARG A 74 -7.20 11.78 2.46
CA ARG A 74 -7.91 11.57 3.72
C ARG A 74 -7.42 10.27 4.38
N LEU A 75 -7.23 10.33 5.69
CA LEU A 75 -6.79 9.17 6.47
C LEU A 75 -7.78 8.00 6.34
N GLU A 76 -9.07 8.30 6.34
CA GLU A 76 -10.15 7.30 6.16
C GLU A 76 -10.04 6.57 4.83
N ASP A 77 -9.78 7.28 3.74
CA ASP A 77 -9.59 6.68 2.41
C ASP A 77 -8.37 5.76 2.39
N ALA A 78 -7.26 6.21 2.98
CA ALA A 78 -6.04 5.40 3.10
C ALA A 78 -6.32 4.09 3.87
N MET A 79 -7.01 4.18 5.01
CA MET A 79 -7.37 3.01 5.82
C MET A 79 -8.32 2.07 5.08
N ALA A 80 -9.34 2.60 4.41
CA ALA A 80 -10.30 1.80 3.65
C ALA A 80 -9.62 1.02 2.51
N VAL A 81 -8.69 1.65 1.79
CA VAL A 81 -7.92 0.99 0.72
C VAL A 81 -7.02 -0.11 1.30
N CYS A 82 -6.30 0.15 2.39
CA CYS A 82 -5.47 -0.87 3.04
C CYS A 82 -6.29 -2.06 3.56
N ALA A 83 -7.45 -1.79 4.17
CA ALA A 83 -8.36 -2.84 4.63
C ALA A 83 -8.86 -3.70 3.47
N ALA A 84 -9.34 -3.07 2.39
CA ALA A 84 -9.80 -3.77 1.20
C ALA A 84 -8.69 -4.61 0.54
N ALA A 85 -7.46 -4.11 0.52
CA ALA A 85 -6.30 -4.86 0.01
C ALA A 85 -5.99 -6.10 0.88
N ALA A 86 -6.03 -5.96 2.21
CA ALA A 86 -5.83 -7.08 3.12
C ALA A 86 -6.94 -8.14 2.99
N ASP A 87 -8.20 -7.71 2.84
CA ASP A 87 -9.33 -8.59 2.54
C ASP A 87 -9.16 -9.34 1.21
N ALA A 88 -8.71 -8.64 0.17
CA ALA A 88 -8.45 -9.25 -1.13
C ALA A 88 -7.35 -10.31 -1.08
N SER A 89 -6.28 -10.06 -0.32
CA SER A 89 -5.19 -11.03 -0.12
C SER A 89 -5.68 -12.33 0.51
N ARG A 90 -6.47 -12.23 1.60
CA ARG A 90 -7.04 -13.41 2.28
C ARG A 90 -7.93 -14.25 1.37
N LYS A 91 -8.73 -13.60 0.51
CA LYS A 91 -9.59 -14.31 -0.46
C LYS A 91 -8.78 -15.02 -1.54
N ALA A 92 -7.64 -14.45 -1.95
CA ALA A 92 -6.74 -15.09 -2.91
C ALA A 92 -6.07 -16.33 -2.29
N GLU A 93 -5.67 -16.27 -1.02
CA GLU A 93 -5.09 -17.40 -0.28
C GLU A 93 -6.12 -18.51 0.02
N GLY A 94 -7.38 -18.16 0.31
CA GLY A 94 -8.45 -19.14 0.50
C GLY A 94 -8.95 -19.83 -0.78
N CYS A 95 -8.52 -19.37 -1.97
CA CYS A 95 -8.96 -19.91 -3.26
C CYS A 95 -8.11 -21.12 -3.75
N THR A 96 -7.10 -21.55 -2.99
CA THR A 96 -6.26 -22.71 -3.36
C THR A 96 -6.76 -24.05 -2.83
N GLU A 97 -7.83 -24.11 -2.02
CA GLU A 97 -8.26 -25.36 -1.36
C GLU A 97 -9.48 -26.08 -1.98
N THR A 98 -9.87 -25.82 -3.24
CA THR A 98 -10.96 -26.62 -3.86
C THR A 98 -10.69 -26.94 -5.33
N LYS A 99 -9.75 -27.86 -5.60
CA LYS A 99 -9.73 -28.68 -6.84
C LYS A 99 -9.12 -30.07 -6.61
N GLU A 100 -9.58 -30.79 -5.58
CA GLU A 100 -9.49 -32.26 -5.55
C GLU A 100 -10.87 -32.79 -5.18
N ASP A 101 -11.69 -33.02 -6.20
CA ASP A 101 -12.18 -34.36 -6.58
C ASP A 101 -13.37 -34.19 -7.53
N ALA A 102 -13.07 -34.05 -8.82
CA ALA A 102 -14.03 -34.21 -9.88
C ALA A 102 -13.64 -35.45 -10.69
N GLY A 103 -14.04 -36.62 -10.16
CA GLY A 103 -14.44 -37.76 -10.97
C GLY A 103 -13.37 -38.80 -11.27
N VAL A 104 -13.51 -39.97 -10.63
CA VAL A 104 -13.46 -41.25 -11.35
C VAL A 104 -14.59 -42.12 -10.81
N ALA A 105 -15.60 -42.39 -11.67
CA ALA A 105 -16.55 -43.45 -11.44
C ALA A 105 -15.87 -44.78 -11.78
N GLU A 106 -15.78 -45.70 -10.82
CA GLU A 106 -15.33 -47.08 -11.09
C GLU A 106 -16.44 -47.85 -11.83
N PRO A 107 -16.13 -48.54 -12.94
CA PRO A 107 -17.05 -49.52 -13.49
C PRO A 107 -16.93 -50.82 -12.68
N LYS A 108 -18.05 -51.30 -12.14
CA LYS A 108 -18.14 -52.66 -11.58
C LYS A 108 -17.89 -53.69 -12.68
N SER A 109 -16.85 -54.50 -12.53
CA SER A 109 -16.65 -55.74 -13.27
C SER A 109 -17.28 -56.90 -12.49
N ASP A 110 -18.46 -57.35 -12.91
CA ASP A 110 -19.04 -58.60 -12.44
C ASP A 110 -18.51 -59.75 -13.32
N LEU A 111 -17.76 -60.67 -12.70
CA LEU A 111 -17.46 -62.02 -13.18
C LEU A 111 -17.72 -62.98 -12.03
#